data_AF-A0A4U0GWT1-F1
#
_entry.id   AF-A0A4U0GWT1-F1
#
_cell.length_a   1.000
_cell.length_b   1.000
_cell.length_c   1.000
_cell.angle_alpha   90.00
_cell.angle_beta   90.00
_cell.angle_gamma   90.00
#
_symmetry.space_group_name_H-M   'P 1'
#
loop_
_entity.id
_entity.type
_entity.pdbx_description
1 polymer ?
#
loop_
_entity_poly.entity_id
_entity_poly.type
_entity_poly.pdbx_seq_one_letter_code
_entity_poly.pdbx_strand_id
1 'polypeptide(L)'
;MKRKNRLGLVLLTIVFVAVAFVIYKMSTFTLFDSEVKRLVEFDVPGQEYKLRVYHVPSNATSLDYIQIRKFKSNKEDVLENFERYDSLVSYLVSDTSLELRMINTVQMKPRTDTLMLKLK
;
A
#
# COMPACT_ATOMS: atom_id res chain seq x y z
N MET A 1 54.92 -26.79 7.65
CA MET A 1 53.70 -27.10 6.88
C MET A 1 52.37 -26.62 7.52
N LYS A 2 52.35 -25.61 8.43
CA LYS A 2 51.13 -25.18 9.17
C LYS A 2 50.54 -23.81 8.75
N ARG A 3 51.28 -22.98 8.01
CA ARG A 3 50.88 -21.59 7.65
C ARG A 3 49.89 -21.54 6.46
N LYS A 4 50.08 -22.40 5.46
CA LYS A 4 49.21 -22.48 4.27
C LYS A 4 47.77 -22.88 4.61
N ASN A 5 47.59 -23.82 5.54
CA ASN A 5 46.25 -24.29 5.95
C ASN A 5 45.46 -23.21 6.72
N ARG A 6 46.14 -22.33 7.47
CA ARG A 6 45.48 -21.20 8.17
C ARG A 6 45.00 -20.12 7.19
N LEU A 7 45.79 -19.82 6.16
CA LEU A 7 45.40 -18.89 5.09
C LEU A 7 44.20 -19.41 4.29
N GLY A 8 44.18 -20.70 3.93
CA GLY A 8 43.03 -21.32 3.26
C GLY A 8 41.76 -21.29 4.12
N LEU A 9 41.89 -21.54 5.42
CA LEU A 9 40.77 -21.48 6.36
C LEU A 9 40.20 -20.06 6.49
N VAL A 10 41.08 -19.04 6.58
CA VAL A 10 40.67 -17.62 6.59
C VAL A 10 39.95 -17.24 5.30
N LEU A 11 40.46 -17.66 4.14
CA LEU A 11 39.84 -17.39 2.85
C LEU A 11 38.44 -18.03 2.75
N LEU A 12 38.31 -19.28 3.22
CA LEU A 12 37.03 -20.00 3.28
C LEU A 12 36.03 -19.25 4.16
N THR A 13 36.45 -18.76 5.33
CA THR A 13 35.59 -17.98 6.22
C THR A 13 35.11 -16.69 5.55
N ILE A 14 35.99 -15.97 4.85
CA ILE A 14 35.60 -14.75 4.12
C ILE A 14 34.57 -15.05 3.04
N VAL A 15 34.78 -16.12 2.27
CA VAL A 15 33.83 -16.54 1.24
C VAL A 15 32.48 -16.91 1.87
N PHE A 16 32.50 -17.66 2.97
CA PHE A 16 31.28 -18.05 3.66
C PHE A 16 30.49 -16.84 4.19
N VAL A 17 31.17 -15.86 4.78
CA VAL A 17 30.56 -14.61 5.23
C VAL A 17 29.99 -13.80 4.06
N ALA A 18 30.72 -13.72 2.94
CA ALA A 18 30.25 -13.02 1.75
C ALA A 18 28.99 -13.69 1.17
N VAL A 19 28.98 -15.02 1.10
CA VAL A 19 27.81 -15.79 0.62
C VAL A 19 26.62 -15.59 1.56
N ALA A 20 26.81 -15.71 2.87
CA ALA A 20 25.76 -15.48 3.85
C ALA A 20 25.19 -14.05 3.76
N PHE A 21 26.06 -13.05 3.53
CA PHE A 21 25.63 -11.67 3.34
C PHE A 21 24.79 -11.47 2.07
N VAL A 22 25.19 -12.08 0.95
CA VAL A 22 24.42 -12.02 -0.31
C VAL A 22 23.06 -12.69 -0.14
N ILE A 23 23.02 -13.89 0.46
CA ILE A 23 21.76 -14.61 0.74
C ILE A 23 20.86 -13.74 1.60
N TYR A 24 21.39 -13.17 2.69
CA TYR A 24 20.65 -12.27 3.57
C TYR A 24 20.06 -11.10 2.79
N LYS A 25 20.88 -10.40 1.99
CA LYS A 25 20.42 -9.27 1.17
C LYS A 25 19.34 -9.67 0.17
N MET A 26 19.47 -10.81 -0.51
CA MET A 26 18.44 -11.31 -1.43
C MET A 26 17.15 -11.68 -0.71
N SER A 27 17.24 -12.30 0.48
CA SER A 27 16.08 -12.68 1.28
C SER A 27 15.34 -11.48 1.89
N THR A 28 16.05 -10.39 2.19
CA THR A 28 15.45 -9.16 2.74
C THR A 28 15.10 -8.13 1.67
N PHE A 29 15.37 -8.39 0.39
CA PHE A 29 15.09 -7.45 -0.68
C PHE A 29 13.61 -7.46 -1.01
N THR A 30 12.91 -6.36 -0.70
CA THR A 30 11.56 -6.09 -1.17
C THR A 30 11.65 -5.34 -2.50
N LEU A 31 11.22 -5.99 -3.58
CA LEU A 31 11.32 -5.44 -4.95
C LEU A 31 10.30 -4.31 -5.19
N PHE A 32 9.27 -4.24 -4.36
CA PHE A 32 8.19 -3.27 -4.45
C PHE A 32 7.81 -2.81 -3.04
N ASP A 33 8.15 -1.56 -2.68
CA ASP A 33 7.49 -0.86 -1.57
C ASP A 33 6.12 -0.40 -2.07
N SER A 34 5.20 -1.36 -2.22
CA SER A 34 3.79 -1.11 -2.53
C SER A 34 3.07 -0.63 -1.28
N GLU A 35 3.55 0.48 -0.70
CA GLU A 35 2.95 1.03 0.51
C GLU A 35 1.56 1.59 0.20
N VAL A 36 0.57 1.08 0.94
CA VAL A 36 -0.79 1.59 0.93
C VAL A 36 -0.77 3.00 1.50
N LYS A 37 -1.07 3.99 0.67
CA LYS A 37 -0.99 5.41 1.05
C LYS A 37 -2.35 5.93 1.46
N ARG A 38 -2.48 6.44 2.69
CA ARG A 38 -3.69 7.16 3.11
C ARG A 38 -3.76 8.51 2.38
N LEU A 39 -4.86 8.74 1.65
CA LEU A 39 -5.11 9.98 0.92
C LEU A 39 -5.81 11.01 1.80
N VAL A 40 -6.84 10.59 2.53
CA VAL A 40 -7.60 11.46 3.42
C VAL A 40 -8.26 10.67 4.55
N GLU A 41 -8.52 11.36 5.66
CA GLU A 41 -9.34 10.90 6.77
C GLU A 41 -10.38 11.97 7.09
N PHE A 42 -11.62 11.57 7.33
CA PHE A 42 -12.69 12.48 7.74
C PHE A 42 -13.67 11.83 8.71
N ASP A 43 -14.21 12.66 9.58
CA ASP A 43 -15.29 12.30 10.51
C ASP A 43 -16.63 12.24 9.75
N VAL A 44 -17.48 11.29 10.11
CA VAL A 44 -18.84 11.19 9.56
C VAL A 44 -19.81 11.90 10.51
N PRO A 45 -20.56 12.92 10.05
CA PRO A 45 -21.53 13.63 10.89
C PRO A 45 -22.52 12.67 11.55
N GLY A 46 -22.69 12.80 12.87
CA GLY A 46 -23.63 11.99 13.64
C GLY A 46 -23.18 10.55 13.92
N GLN A 47 -21.93 10.19 13.60
CA GLN A 47 -21.42 8.83 13.75
C GLN A 47 -20.12 8.79 14.56
N GLU A 48 -19.96 7.77 15.40
CA GLU A 48 -18.75 7.52 16.18
C GLU A 48 -17.70 6.70 15.40
N TYR A 49 -17.54 7.00 14.11
CA TYR A 49 -16.51 6.39 13.29
C TYR A 49 -15.96 7.39 12.27
N LYS A 50 -14.74 7.11 11.83
CA LYS A 50 -14.07 7.87 10.77
C LYS A 50 -14.05 7.06 9.49
N LEU A 51 -14.00 7.76 8.37
CA LEU A 51 -13.72 7.15 7.08
C LEU A 51 -12.30 7.54 6.64
N ARG A 52 -11.59 6.56 6.10
CA ARG A 52 -10.24 6.71 5.59
C ARG A 52 -10.21 6.25 4.15
N VAL A 53 -9.67 7.07 3.27
CA VAL A 53 -9.48 6.75 1.87
C VAL A 53 -8.00 6.44 1.65
N TYR A 54 -7.73 5.33 1.00
CA TYR A 54 -6.39 4.83 0.73
C TYR A 54 -6.20 4.64 -0.77
N HIS A 55 -5.02 4.96 -1.26
CA HIS A 55 -4.53 4.46 -2.53
C HIS A 55 -3.79 3.15 -2.28
N VAL A 56 -4.26 2.07 -2.92
CA VAL A 56 -3.58 0.79 -2.92
C VAL A 56 -2.92 0.61 -4.28
N PRO A 57 -1.57 0.63 -4.34
CA PRO A 57 -0.87 0.40 -5.59
C PRO A 57 -1.08 -1.04 -6.08
N SER A 58 -1.00 -1.18 -7.39
CA SER A 58 -1.09 -2.42 -8.13
C SER A 58 -0.02 -3.40 -7.69
N ASN A 59 -0.37 -4.68 -7.83
CA ASN A 59 0.53 -5.79 -7.59
C ASN A 59 0.37 -6.82 -8.73
N ALA A 60 1.00 -7.99 -8.60
CA ALA A 60 0.96 -9.02 -9.62
C ALA A 60 -0.46 -9.52 -9.99
N THR A 61 -1.45 -9.32 -9.11
CA THR A 61 -2.81 -9.85 -9.26
C THR A 61 -3.89 -8.77 -9.32
N SER A 62 -3.56 -7.50 -9.08
CA SER A 62 -4.53 -6.43 -8.92
C SER A 62 -4.03 -5.13 -9.54
N LEU A 63 -4.94 -4.41 -10.20
CA LEU A 63 -4.70 -3.04 -10.68
C LEU A 63 -4.71 -2.04 -9.52
N ASP A 64 -4.28 -0.80 -9.77
CA ASP A 64 -4.39 0.29 -8.80
C ASP A 64 -5.86 0.51 -8.43
N TYR A 65 -6.11 0.75 -7.14
CA TYR A 65 -7.45 1.03 -6.66
C TYR A 65 -7.47 2.01 -5.48
N ILE A 66 -8.59 2.72 -5.36
CA ILE A 66 -8.91 3.48 -4.16
C ILE A 66 -9.72 2.60 -3.22
N GLN A 67 -9.29 2.49 -1.97
CA GLN A 67 -9.96 1.72 -0.93
C GLN A 67 -10.52 2.64 0.14
N ILE A 68 -11.75 2.35 0.57
CA ILE A 68 -12.38 3.06 1.68
C ILE A 68 -12.47 2.14 2.88
N ARG A 69 -12.03 2.65 4.02
CA ARG A 69 -12.09 1.93 5.29
C ARG A 69 -12.87 2.73 6.32
N LYS A 70 -13.68 2.02 7.10
CA LYS A 70 -14.31 2.50 8.32
C LYS A 70 -13.35 2.27 9.48
N PHE A 71 -13.07 3.31 10.24
CA PHE A 71 -12.28 3.23 11.46
C PHE A 71 -13.15 3.51 12.68
N LYS A 72 -13.35 2.48 13.52
CA LYS A 72 -14.10 2.59 14.78
C LYS A 72 -13.40 1.79 15.87
N SER A 73 -13.21 2.39 17.04
CA SER A 73 -12.65 1.71 18.23
C SER A 73 -11.34 0.95 17.93
N ASN A 74 -10.42 1.58 17.21
CA ASN A 74 -9.13 1.02 16.81
C ASN A 74 -9.19 -0.19 15.86
N LYS A 75 -10.34 -0.41 15.20
CA LYS A 75 -10.50 -1.39 14.13
C LYS A 75 -10.72 -0.69 12.80
N GLU A 76 -10.11 -1.22 11.74
CA GLU A 76 -10.37 -0.83 10.36
C GLU A 76 -11.12 -1.93 9.63
N ASP A 77 -12.28 -1.59 9.08
CA ASP A 77 -13.07 -2.47 8.21
C ASP A 77 -13.10 -1.88 6.80
N VAL A 78 -12.82 -2.70 5.78
CA VAL A 78 -12.93 -2.27 4.38
C VAL A 78 -14.41 -2.16 4.01
N LEU A 79 -14.81 -1.00 3.50
CA LEU A 79 -16.18 -0.75 3.03
C LEU A 79 -16.31 -1.01 1.54
N GLU A 80 -15.37 -0.51 0.74
CA GLU A 80 -15.46 -0.57 -0.72
C GLU A 80 -14.09 -0.45 -1.38
N ASN A 81 -13.93 -1.11 -2.53
CA ASN A 81 -12.75 -1.01 -3.39
C ASN A 81 -13.17 -0.46 -4.76
N PHE A 82 -12.60 0.67 -5.15
CA PHE A 82 -12.81 1.29 -6.45
C PHE A 82 -11.62 1.01 -7.36
N GLU A 83 -11.73 -0.09 -8.10
CA GLU A 83 -10.72 -0.47 -9.08
C GLU A 83 -10.53 0.58 -10.17
N ARG A 84 -9.31 0.65 -10.71
CA ARG A 84 -8.92 1.51 -11.83
C ARG A 84 -8.85 3.00 -11.48
N TYR A 85 -8.85 3.37 -10.20
CA TYR A 85 -8.61 4.73 -9.75
C TYR A 85 -7.36 4.77 -8.88
N ASP A 86 -6.52 5.77 -9.10
CA ASP A 86 -5.29 5.98 -8.32
C ASP A 86 -5.32 7.28 -7.49
N SER A 87 -6.23 8.20 -7.84
CA SER A 87 -6.24 9.55 -7.28
C SER A 87 -7.63 10.01 -6.86
N LEU A 88 -7.70 10.64 -5.69
CA LEU A 88 -8.88 11.36 -5.18
C LEU A 88 -8.77 12.84 -5.53
N VAL A 89 -9.77 13.38 -6.23
CA VAL A 89 -9.86 14.79 -6.62
C VAL A 89 -10.58 15.61 -5.56
N SER A 90 -11.76 15.14 -5.13
CA SER A 90 -12.55 15.80 -4.08
C SER A 90 -13.52 14.83 -3.44
N TYR A 91 -14.07 15.21 -2.30
CA TYR A 91 -15.08 14.42 -1.59
C TYR A 91 -16.15 15.33 -0.98
N LEU A 92 -17.34 14.77 -0.80
CA LEU A 92 -18.42 15.35 -0.02
C LEU A 92 -19.00 14.28 0.89
N VAL A 93 -19.07 14.59 2.18
CA VAL A 93 -19.61 13.69 3.20
C VAL A 93 -20.92 14.24 3.70
N SER A 94 -21.93 13.37 3.74
CA SER A 94 -23.15 13.55 4.51
C SER A 94 -23.24 12.51 5.61
N ASP A 95 -24.28 12.62 6.42
CA ASP A 95 -24.72 11.64 7.42
C ASP A 95 -25.02 10.25 6.83
N THR A 96 -25.43 10.20 5.56
CA THR A 96 -25.99 9.01 4.91
C THR A 96 -25.18 8.53 3.71
N SER A 97 -24.30 9.38 3.17
CA SER A 97 -23.56 9.08 1.94
C SER A 97 -22.21 9.77 1.89
N LEU A 98 -21.32 9.17 1.11
CA LEU A 98 -20.02 9.70 0.74
C LEU A 98 -19.97 9.80 -0.79
N GLU A 99 -19.85 11.02 -1.31
CA GLU A 99 -19.55 11.29 -2.72
C GLU A 99 -18.04 11.45 -2.88
N LEU A 100 -17.48 10.78 -3.88
CA LEU A 100 -16.06 10.83 -4.21
C LEU A 100 -15.90 11.15 -5.67
N ARG A 101 -15.03 12.11 -5.97
CA ARG A 101 -14.58 12.38 -7.32
C ARG A 101 -13.19 11.83 -7.49
N MET A 102 -13.05 10.84 -8.36
CA MET A 102 -11.80 10.09 -8.54
C MET A 102 -11.37 10.09 -10.00
N ILE A 103 -10.09 9.89 -10.21
CA ILE A 103 -9.49 9.93 -11.55
C ILE A 103 -8.45 8.82 -11.70
N ASN A 104 -8.37 8.28 -12.91
CA ASN A 104 -7.25 7.46 -13.33
C ASN A 104 -6.23 8.34 -14.06
N THR A 105 -5.08 8.60 -13.44
CA THR A 105 -4.04 9.48 -13.99
C THR A 105 -3.18 8.81 -15.06
N VAL A 106 -3.22 7.48 -15.14
CA VAL A 106 -2.44 6.67 -16.08
C VAL A 106 -3.10 6.62 -17.47
N GLN A 107 -4.40 6.93 -17.57
CA GLN A 107 -5.11 6.97 -18.85
C GLN A 107 -4.64 8.13 -19.74
N MET A 108 -4.53 7.89 -21.06
CA MET A 108 -4.20 8.94 -22.04
C MET A 108 -5.16 10.15 -22.02
N LYS A 109 -6.42 9.94 -21.63
CA LYS A 109 -7.43 10.99 -21.46
C LYS A 109 -8.10 10.80 -20.10
N PRO A 110 -7.49 11.32 -19.02
CA PRO A 110 -8.02 11.18 -17.68
C PRO A 110 -9.44 11.75 -17.59
N ARG A 111 -10.36 10.98 -17.00
CA ARG A 111 -11.73 11.42 -16.73
C ARG A 111 -11.99 11.35 -15.24
N THR A 112 -12.63 12.39 -14.72
CA THR A 112 -13.09 12.41 -13.34
C THR A 112 -14.45 11.78 -13.26
N ASP A 113 -14.56 10.69 -12.52
CA ASP A 113 -15.81 10.02 -12.25
C ASP A 113 -16.29 10.37 -10.84
N THR A 114 -17.60 10.50 -10.68
CA THR A 114 -18.24 10.74 -9.38
C THR A 114 -18.92 9.46 -8.92
N LEU A 115 -18.50 8.93 -7.78
CA LEU A 115 -19.04 7.70 -7.19
C LEU A 115 -19.65 7.99 -5.82
N MET A 116 -20.75 7.31 -5.52
CA MET A 116 -21.44 7.43 -4.24
C MET A 116 -21.38 6.12 -3.45
N LEU A 117 -20.97 6.23 -2.19
CA LEU A 117 -21.04 5.16 -1.19
C LEU A 117 -22.15 5.49 -0.17
N LYS A 118 -23.01 4.52 0.15
CA LYS A 118 -24.02 4.66 1.22
C LYS A 118 -23.44 4.23 2.56
N LEU A 119 -23.65 5.02 3.62
CA LEU A 119 -22.99 4.88 4.92
C LEU A 119 -23.85 4.18 6.01
N LYS A 120 -24.88 3.42 5.59
CA LYS A 120 -25.91 2.81 6.45
C LYS A 120 -25.36 2.07 7.67
#